data_AF-A0AAD6V0W3-F1
#
_entry.id   AF-A0AAD6V0W3-F1
#
_cell.length_a   1.000
_cell.length_b   1.000
_cell.length_c   1.000
_cell.angle_alpha   90.00
_cell.angle_beta   90.00
_cell.angle_gamma   90.00
#
_symmetry.space_group_name_H-M   'P 1'
#
loop_
_entity.id
_entity.type
_entity.pdbx_description
1 polymer ?
#
loop_
_entity_poly.entity_id
_entity_poly.type
_entity_poly.pdbx_seq_one_letter_code
_entity_poly.pdbx_strand_id
1 'polypeptide(L)'
;MTIKTAQQFLREFSAKPEAWSAMLRTGARQSQRGSRSKRNAPQKDSAKRLEELQLLQPDTSIQPVLPTERSKDTRTPMEIEQLFQWVATVTEQFPDEDPRAAHNAPNRTLSIHQHLERNTQLLQRGLAEVMVSINRDKEPSLRTILHHPASLLEVLLPASFLERLHPASFWRTDPKGTPLPCFPEGGFRSNTADSASPSSFEPASSSAREAASTEATSSLCSSTSSSVSTSTTPPLESLLPNPYRSLTIASGCYRFELANVRSPPPLILTGKGSRREDLDFLLSRWDDTLSHWNSTRWLKTDLPMVEGQPIAMKYWPQLYKHNKAGGTAIWDKHKKRWLEAKQIVEEWNRVGATEQEKTEAFWSKFGDVSLPTIVDALRKSRLSEARDIAHLAMEEYGDSFTTVFSYQGKVMRNHQAIAKLYRKLQRASTST
;
A
#
# COMPACT_ATOMS: atom_id res chain seq x y z
N MET A 1 -44.00 2.63 9.39
CA MET A 1 -43.35 3.06 8.12
C MET A 1 -42.71 1.84 7.48
N THR A 2 -43.31 1.33 6.42
CA THR A 2 -42.73 0.24 5.62
C THR A 2 -41.55 0.78 4.82
N ILE A 3 -40.37 0.17 4.99
CA ILE A 3 -39.18 0.54 4.21
C ILE A 3 -39.39 -0.03 2.81
N LYS A 4 -39.66 0.84 1.83
CA LYS A 4 -39.75 0.44 0.43
C LYS A 4 -38.40 -0.11 -0.01
N THR A 5 -38.41 -1.24 -0.70
CA THR A 5 -37.20 -1.81 -1.30
C THR A 5 -36.76 -0.97 -2.49
N ALA A 6 -35.48 -1.05 -2.88
CA ALA A 6 -34.96 -0.31 -4.04
C ALA A 6 -35.73 -0.62 -5.34
N GLN A 7 -36.21 -1.87 -5.49
CA GLN A 7 -37.07 -2.29 -6.60
C GLN A 7 -38.44 -1.61 -6.59
N GLN A 8 -39.09 -1.49 -5.43
CA GLN A 8 -40.36 -0.76 -5.32
C GLN A 8 -40.18 0.71 -5.69
N PHE A 9 -39.05 1.32 -5.31
CA PHE A 9 -38.70 2.67 -5.74
C PHE A 9 -38.52 2.78 -7.26
N LEU A 10 -37.85 1.82 -7.89
CA LEU A 10 -37.62 1.82 -9.34
C LEU A 10 -38.92 1.57 -10.14
N ARG A 11 -39.81 0.70 -9.65
CA ARG A 11 -41.15 0.52 -10.26
C ARG A 11 -42.02 1.77 -10.11
N GLU A 12 -41.99 2.44 -8.96
CA GLU A 12 -42.68 3.73 -8.78
C GLU A 12 -42.06 4.83 -9.66
N PHE A 13 -40.75 4.76 -9.89
CA PHE A 13 -40.01 5.68 -10.76
C PHE A 13 -40.37 5.50 -12.23
N SER A 14 -40.43 4.25 -12.72
CA SER A 14 -40.81 3.96 -14.11
C SER A 14 -42.29 4.19 -14.40
N ALA A 15 -43.17 4.04 -13.41
CA ALA A 15 -44.61 4.24 -13.61
C ALA A 15 -45.02 5.71 -13.76
N LYS A 16 -44.18 6.68 -13.37
CA LYS A 16 -44.51 8.13 -13.38
C LYS A 16 -43.32 9.00 -13.83
N PRO A 17 -42.82 8.84 -15.06
CA PRO A 17 -41.62 9.53 -15.54
C PRO A 17 -41.76 11.07 -15.54
N GLU A 18 -42.96 11.59 -15.80
CA GLU A 18 -43.21 13.03 -15.83
C GLU A 18 -43.15 13.68 -14.43
N ALA A 19 -43.70 13.02 -13.41
CA ALA A 19 -43.68 13.51 -12.03
C ALA A 19 -42.26 13.64 -11.49
N TRP A 20 -41.38 12.71 -11.87
CA TRP A 20 -39.96 12.74 -11.50
C TRP A 20 -39.16 13.77 -12.30
N SER A 21 -39.47 13.92 -13.59
CA SER A 21 -38.87 14.97 -14.42
C SER A 21 -39.17 16.37 -13.87
N ALA A 22 -40.39 16.60 -13.38
CA ALA A 22 -40.77 17.83 -12.69
C ALA A 22 -40.03 18.00 -11.35
N MET A 23 -39.84 16.93 -10.58
CA MET A 23 -39.11 16.96 -9.29
C MET A 23 -37.60 17.24 -9.47
N LEU A 24 -36.99 16.72 -10.54
CA LEU A 24 -35.58 16.97 -10.87
C LEU A 24 -35.35 18.40 -11.36
N ARG A 25 -36.31 18.98 -12.09
CA ARG A 25 -36.24 20.37 -12.59
C ARG A 25 -36.44 21.41 -11.50
N THR A 26 -37.24 21.12 -10.48
CA THR A 26 -37.61 22.10 -9.44
C THR A 26 -36.61 22.23 -8.29
N GLY A 27 -35.56 21.41 -8.23
CA GLY A 27 -34.49 21.50 -7.21
C GLY A 27 -34.95 21.24 -5.76
N ALA A 28 -36.26 21.08 -5.53
CA ALA A 28 -36.85 20.89 -4.22
C ALA A 28 -36.83 19.41 -3.85
N ARG A 29 -35.97 19.03 -2.90
CA ARG A 29 -36.05 17.71 -2.29
C ARG A 29 -37.19 17.66 -1.27
N GLN A 30 -38.10 16.70 -1.42
CA GLN A 30 -38.82 16.14 -0.28
C GLN A 30 -37.82 15.40 0.62
N SER A 31 -37.81 15.73 1.92
CA SER A 31 -37.01 15.02 2.92
C SER A 31 -37.48 13.57 3.05
N GLN A 32 -36.80 12.64 2.38
CA GLN A 32 -37.08 11.20 2.51
C GLN A 32 -36.63 10.59 3.84
N ARG A 33 -36.08 11.38 4.77
CA ARG A 33 -35.83 10.94 6.14
C ARG A 33 -36.75 11.72 7.06
N GLY A 34 -37.84 11.08 7.46
CA GLY A 34 -38.61 11.52 8.62
C GLY A 34 -37.68 11.79 9.80
N SER A 35 -38.05 12.76 10.62
CA SER A 35 -37.34 13.28 11.79
C SER A 35 -36.70 12.16 12.61
N ARG A 36 -35.42 11.86 12.36
CA ARG A 36 -34.67 10.94 13.23
C ARG A 36 -34.43 11.67 14.53
N SER A 37 -35.13 11.25 15.58
CA SER A 37 -34.85 11.63 16.96
C SER A 37 -33.36 11.45 17.25
N LYS A 38 -32.73 12.52 17.73
CA LYS A 38 -31.30 12.63 18.02
C LYS A 38 -30.94 11.64 19.14
N ARG A 39 -30.36 10.49 18.80
CA ARG A 39 -29.52 9.73 19.75
C ARG A 39 -28.07 10.05 19.47
N ASN A 40 -27.40 10.50 20.54
CA ASN A 40 -26.00 10.88 20.68
C ASN A 40 -25.06 9.99 19.84
N ALA A 41 -24.66 10.48 18.68
CA ALA A 41 -23.48 10.01 17.98
C ALA A 41 -22.47 11.16 17.96
N PRO A 42 -21.17 10.90 18.21
CA PRO A 42 -20.15 11.94 18.22
C PRO A 42 -20.15 12.67 16.87
N GLN A 43 -20.34 13.99 16.93
CA GLN A 43 -20.33 14.86 15.75
C GLN A 43 -18.98 14.75 15.04
N LYS A 44 -19.05 14.61 13.71
CA LYS A 44 -17.89 14.65 12.81
C LYS A 44 -17.07 15.92 13.00
N ASP A 45 -15.75 15.80 12.85
CA ASP A 45 -14.69 16.84 12.93
C ASP A 45 -14.93 18.15 12.15
N SER A 46 -15.98 18.25 11.35
CA SER A 46 -16.34 19.49 10.64
C SER A 46 -16.79 20.61 11.59
N ALA A 47 -17.33 20.28 12.77
CA ALA A 47 -17.72 21.29 13.76
C ALA A 47 -16.49 21.93 14.44
N LYS A 48 -15.50 21.12 14.83
CA LYS A 48 -14.23 21.61 15.38
C LYS A 48 -13.47 22.51 14.40
N ARG A 49 -13.52 22.20 13.11
CA ARG A 49 -12.89 23.02 12.06
C ARG A 49 -13.56 24.40 11.89
N LEU A 50 -14.84 24.53 12.22
CA LEU A 50 -15.54 25.81 12.17
C LEU A 50 -15.26 26.65 13.43
N GLU A 51 -15.16 25.99 14.58
CA GLU A 51 -14.82 26.60 15.88
C GLU A 51 -13.38 27.15 15.89
N GLU A 52 -12.43 26.41 15.30
CA GLU A 52 -11.03 26.85 15.13
C GLU A 52 -10.91 28.03 14.13
N LEU A 53 -11.81 28.13 13.15
CA LEU A 53 -11.88 29.28 12.23
C LEU A 53 -12.46 30.53 12.91
N GLN A 54 -13.35 30.38 13.91
CA GLN A 54 -13.92 31.49 14.64
C GLN A 54 -12.94 32.12 15.64
N LEU A 55 -12.00 31.34 16.19
CA LEU A 55 -11.00 31.86 17.13
C LEU A 55 -9.89 32.69 16.45
N LEU A 56 -9.71 32.57 15.13
CA LEU A 56 -8.65 33.24 14.39
C LEU A 56 -9.06 34.57 13.73
N GLN A 57 -10.32 35.02 13.87
CA GLN A 57 -10.79 36.29 13.31
C GLN A 57 -11.76 37.01 14.28
N PRO A 58 -11.26 37.91 15.15
CA PRO A 58 -12.12 38.59 16.12
C PRO A 58 -13.06 39.68 15.53
N ASP A 59 -12.88 40.16 14.29
CA ASP A 59 -13.58 41.38 13.83
C ASP A 59 -14.22 41.32 12.43
N THR A 60 -14.65 40.15 11.94
CA THR A 60 -15.44 40.10 10.69
C THR A 60 -16.90 39.73 10.94
N SER A 61 -17.77 40.71 10.68
CA SER A 61 -19.23 40.55 10.58
C SER A 61 -19.58 39.36 9.70
N ILE A 62 -20.11 38.30 10.31
CA ILE A 62 -20.44 37.04 9.66
C ILE A 62 -21.71 37.25 8.82
N GLN A 63 -21.54 37.32 7.50
CA GLN A 63 -22.63 37.13 6.54
C GLN A 63 -23.21 35.70 6.70
N PRO A 64 -24.54 35.52 6.63
CA PRO A 64 -25.17 34.22 6.78
C PRO A 64 -24.64 33.24 5.72
N VAL A 65 -24.22 32.06 6.19
CA VAL A 65 -23.76 30.95 5.34
C VAL A 65 -24.86 30.63 4.33
N LEU A 66 -24.59 30.97 3.06
CA LEU A 66 -25.49 30.63 1.96
C LEU A 66 -25.68 29.09 1.91
N PRO A 67 -26.89 28.61 1.60
CA PRO A 67 -27.16 27.19 1.43
C PRO A 67 -26.16 26.60 0.45
N THR A 68 -25.47 25.54 0.86
CA THR A 68 -24.53 24.86 -0.02
C THR A 68 -25.33 24.15 -1.10
N GLU A 69 -25.53 24.79 -2.25
CA GLU A 69 -26.09 24.13 -3.42
C GLU A 69 -25.15 22.99 -3.81
N ARG A 70 -25.61 21.76 -3.60
CA ARG A 70 -24.91 20.55 -4.03
C ARG A 70 -24.88 20.54 -5.56
N SER A 71 -23.76 20.10 -6.14
CA SER A 71 -23.51 20.08 -7.59
C SER A 71 -24.76 19.73 -8.41
N LYS A 72 -25.20 20.68 -9.24
CA LYS A 72 -26.25 20.45 -10.24
C LYS A 72 -25.82 19.25 -11.11
N ASP A 73 -26.74 18.32 -11.35
CA ASP A 73 -26.49 17.25 -12.31
C ASP A 73 -26.26 17.89 -13.67
N THR A 74 -25.04 17.80 -14.19
CA THR A 74 -24.64 18.44 -15.46
C THR A 74 -24.96 17.59 -16.67
N ARG A 75 -25.66 16.46 -16.49
CA ARG A 75 -26.01 15.56 -17.59
C ARG A 75 -26.94 16.25 -18.57
N THR A 76 -26.69 16.03 -19.85
CA THR A 76 -27.57 16.55 -20.90
C THR A 76 -28.92 15.83 -20.88
N PRO A 77 -30.02 16.42 -21.39
CA PRO A 77 -31.30 15.74 -21.48
C PRO A 77 -31.22 14.38 -22.21
N MET A 78 -30.34 14.29 -23.21
CA MET A 78 -30.10 13.05 -23.95
C MET A 78 -29.42 11.97 -23.09
N GLU A 79 -28.45 12.33 -22.26
CA GLU A 79 -27.81 11.38 -21.32
C GLU A 79 -28.79 10.91 -20.24
N ILE A 80 -29.70 11.79 -19.82
CA ILE A 80 -30.79 11.44 -18.89
C ILE A 80 -31.73 10.43 -19.56
N GLU A 81 -32.11 10.65 -20.82
CA GLU A 81 -32.97 9.75 -21.57
C GLU A 81 -32.33 8.39 -21.85
N GLN A 82 -31.04 8.36 -22.18
CA GLN A 82 -30.25 7.12 -22.29
C GLN A 82 -30.20 6.35 -20.97
N LEU A 83 -30.08 7.06 -19.84
CA LEU A 83 -30.15 6.44 -18.52
C LEU A 83 -31.52 5.80 -18.27
N PHE A 84 -32.61 6.48 -18.65
CA PHE A 84 -33.97 5.94 -18.53
C PHE A 84 -34.18 4.70 -19.39
N GLN A 85 -33.71 4.71 -20.64
CA GLN A 85 -33.76 3.55 -21.53
C GLN A 85 -32.99 2.37 -20.93
N TRP A 86 -31.77 2.61 -20.43
CA TRP A 86 -30.97 1.58 -19.77
C TRP A 86 -31.68 0.97 -18.55
N VAL A 87 -32.27 1.82 -17.67
CA VAL A 87 -33.01 1.33 -16.50
C VAL A 87 -34.21 0.48 -16.93
N ALA A 88 -34.94 0.88 -17.97
CA ALA A 88 -36.06 0.11 -18.49
C ALA A 88 -35.62 -1.27 -18.99
N THR A 89 -34.58 -1.32 -19.83
CA THR A 89 -34.04 -2.58 -20.36
C THR A 89 -33.54 -3.51 -19.25
N VAL A 90 -32.83 -2.99 -18.25
CA VAL A 90 -32.33 -3.81 -17.13
C VAL A 90 -33.48 -4.34 -16.25
N THR A 91 -34.53 -3.54 -16.05
CA THR A 91 -35.69 -3.96 -15.24
C THR A 91 -36.52 -5.04 -15.93
N GLU A 92 -36.60 -4.99 -17.27
CA GLU A 92 -37.27 -6.02 -18.07
C GLU A 92 -36.44 -7.31 -18.16
N GLN A 93 -35.12 -7.19 -18.34
CA GLN A 93 -34.22 -8.33 -18.53
C GLN A 93 -33.95 -9.10 -17.23
N PHE A 94 -34.00 -8.43 -16.07
CA PHE A 94 -33.71 -9.03 -14.77
C PHE A 94 -34.80 -8.66 -13.74
N PRO A 95 -36.00 -9.25 -13.83
CA PRO A 95 -37.14 -8.88 -12.98
C PRO A 95 -36.90 -9.15 -11.48
N ASP A 96 -35.99 -10.07 -11.15
CA ASP A 96 -35.75 -10.55 -9.78
C ASP A 96 -34.38 -10.14 -9.19
N GLU A 97 -33.46 -9.54 -9.96
CA GLU A 97 -32.13 -9.13 -9.47
C GLU A 97 -32.06 -7.64 -9.11
N ASP A 98 -31.14 -7.29 -8.20
CA ASP A 98 -30.83 -5.88 -7.91
C ASP A 98 -30.05 -5.29 -9.11
N PRO A 99 -30.51 -4.20 -9.75
CA PRO A 99 -29.84 -3.61 -10.92
C PRO A 99 -28.40 -3.16 -10.64
N ARG A 100 -28.02 -2.94 -9.37
CA ARG A 100 -26.61 -2.70 -9.00
C ARG A 100 -25.75 -3.95 -9.07
N ALA A 101 -26.32 -5.13 -8.87
CA ALA A 101 -25.64 -6.40 -9.09
C ALA A 101 -25.47 -6.66 -10.60
N ALA A 102 -26.52 -6.40 -11.39
CA ALA A 102 -26.52 -6.57 -12.85
C ALA A 102 -25.51 -5.64 -13.56
N HIS A 103 -25.37 -4.36 -13.16
CA HIS A 103 -24.37 -3.45 -13.75
C HIS A 103 -22.92 -3.91 -13.54
N ASN A 104 -22.64 -4.65 -12.45
CA ASN A 104 -21.29 -5.13 -12.14
C ASN A 104 -21.01 -6.55 -12.69
N ALA A 105 -22.03 -7.26 -13.16
CA ALA A 105 -21.92 -8.59 -13.72
C ALA A 105 -21.16 -8.67 -15.06
N PRO A 106 -21.45 -7.84 -16.10
CA PRO A 106 -20.81 -7.99 -17.41
C PRO A 106 -19.30 -7.70 -17.38
N ASN A 107 -18.84 -6.79 -16.53
CA ASN A 107 -17.41 -6.52 -16.35
C ASN A 107 -16.67 -7.69 -15.67
N ARG A 108 -17.38 -8.53 -14.91
CA ARG A 108 -16.80 -9.74 -14.31
C ARG A 108 -16.76 -10.90 -15.28
N THR A 109 -17.84 -11.15 -16.03
CA THR A 109 -17.91 -12.27 -16.99
C THR A 109 -17.02 -12.03 -18.20
N LEU A 110 -16.94 -10.81 -18.74
CA LEU A 110 -15.99 -10.48 -19.82
C LEU A 110 -14.53 -10.64 -19.37
N SER A 111 -14.21 -10.22 -18.14
CA SER A 111 -12.86 -10.39 -17.58
C SER A 111 -12.49 -11.86 -17.37
N ILE A 112 -13.46 -12.71 -16.98
CA ILE A 112 -13.23 -14.15 -16.78
C ILE A 112 -13.06 -14.86 -18.14
N HIS A 113 -13.89 -14.56 -19.13
CA HIS A 113 -13.76 -15.13 -20.47
C HIS A 113 -12.43 -14.75 -21.13
N GLN A 114 -12.03 -13.47 -21.05
CA GLN A 114 -10.73 -13.02 -21.59
C GLN A 114 -9.55 -13.70 -20.87
N HIS A 115 -9.66 -13.95 -19.57
CA HIS A 115 -8.61 -14.64 -18.83
C HIS A 115 -8.53 -16.13 -19.20
N LEU A 116 -9.67 -16.80 -19.35
CA LEU A 116 -9.75 -18.19 -19.83
C LEU A 116 -9.17 -18.32 -21.24
N GLU A 117 -9.58 -17.45 -22.16
CA GLU A 117 -9.10 -17.47 -23.55
C GLU A 117 -7.58 -17.26 -23.65
N ARG A 118 -7.04 -16.31 -22.87
CA ARG A 118 -5.60 -16.08 -22.79
C ARG A 118 -4.84 -17.30 -22.25
N ASN A 119 -5.37 -17.96 -21.22
CA ASN A 119 -4.75 -19.16 -20.66
C ASN A 119 -4.83 -20.34 -21.64
N THR A 120 -5.93 -20.51 -22.37
CA THR A 120 -6.07 -21.51 -23.44
C THR A 120 -5.04 -21.28 -24.55
N GLN A 121 -4.84 -20.03 -24.98
CA GLN A 121 -3.82 -19.70 -26.00
C GLN A 121 -2.39 -19.99 -25.52
N LEU A 122 -2.06 -19.71 -24.25
CA LEU A 122 -0.75 -20.02 -23.69
C LEU A 122 -0.50 -21.54 -23.62
N LEU A 123 -1.51 -22.32 -23.23
CA LEU A 123 -1.42 -23.78 -23.22
C LEU A 123 -1.26 -24.35 -24.63
N GLN A 124 -2.01 -23.84 -25.61
CA GLN A 124 -1.88 -24.24 -27.01
C GLN A 124 -0.48 -23.94 -27.57
N ARG A 125 0.07 -22.77 -27.24
CA ARG A 125 1.43 -22.40 -27.65
C ARG A 125 2.50 -23.28 -27.02
N GLY A 126 2.40 -23.55 -25.71
CA GLY A 126 3.32 -24.45 -25.01
C GLY A 126 3.28 -25.86 -25.59
N LEU A 127 2.08 -26.39 -25.89
CA LEU A 127 1.92 -27.68 -26.57
C LEU A 127 2.56 -27.69 -27.96
N ALA A 128 2.36 -26.63 -28.75
CA ALA A 128 2.97 -26.52 -30.08
C ALA A 128 4.50 -26.49 -30.01
N GLU A 129 5.08 -25.74 -29.08
CA GLU A 129 6.54 -25.67 -28.86
C GLU A 129 7.11 -27.03 -28.44
N VAL A 130 6.42 -27.77 -27.56
CA VAL A 130 6.80 -29.14 -27.17
C VAL A 130 6.74 -30.09 -28.36
N MET A 131 5.68 -30.04 -29.18
CA MET A 131 5.58 -30.88 -30.38
C MET A 131 6.66 -30.58 -31.42
N VAL A 132 7.08 -29.32 -31.55
CA VAL A 132 8.19 -28.92 -32.42
C VAL A 132 9.53 -29.45 -31.90
N SER A 133 9.78 -29.36 -30.59
CA SER A 133 11.01 -29.93 -29.98
C SER A 133 11.07 -31.46 -30.14
N ILE A 134 9.96 -32.17 -29.90
CA ILE A 134 9.90 -33.63 -30.05
C ILE A 134 10.12 -34.05 -31.52
N ASN A 135 9.66 -33.27 -32.50
CA ASN A 135 9.92 -33.56 -33.91
C ASN A 135 11.35 -33.22 -34.35
N ARG A 136 12.02 -32.30 -33.64
CA ARG A 136 13.40 -31.89 -33.93
C ARG A 136 14.41 -32.91 -33.42
N ASP A 137 14.14 -33.50 -32.26
CA ASP A 137 14.96 -34.55 -31.68
C ASP A 137 14.52 -35.91 -32.26
N LYS A 138 15.32 -36.44 -33.21
CA LYS A 138 15.09 -37.74 -33.86
C LYS A 138 15.35 -38.95 -32.94
N GLU A 139 14.94 -38.87 -31.68
CA GLU A 139 15.02 -39.97 -30.73
C GLU A 139 13.80 -40.88 -30.88
N PRO A 140 13.97 -42.14 -31.35
CA PRO A 140 12.86 -43.08 -31.52
C PRO A 140 12.19 -43.47 -30.19
N SER A 141 12.88 -43.27 -29.06
CA SER A 141 12.46 -43.54 -27.69
C SER A 141 11.21 -42.75 -27.26
N LEU A 142 11.07 -41.49 -27.73
CA LEU A 142 9.98 -40.59 -27.34
C LEU A 142 8.69 -40.83 -28.12
N ARG A 143 8.76 -41.49 -29.29
CA ARG A 143 7.57 -41.80 -30.10
C ARG A 143 6.67 -42.85 -29.45
N THR A 144 7.24 -43.75 -28.65
CA THR A 144 6.47 -44.80 -27.96
C THR A 144 5.59 -44.24 -26.83
N ILE A 145 5.98 -43.11 -26.22
CA ILE A 145 5.23 -42.46 -25.14
C ILE A 145 3.97 -41.73 -25.67
N LEU A 146 3.96 -41.35 -26.95
CA LEU A 146 2.87 -40.61 -27.59
C LEU A 146 1.59 -41.41 -27.86
N HIS A 147 1.60 -42.74 -27.70
CA HIS A 147 0.39 -43.56 -27.87
C HIS A 147 -0.50 -43.63 -26.62
N HIS A 148 -0.10 -43.02 -25.49
CA HIS A 148 -0.94 -42.90 -24.30
C HIS A 148 -1.18 -41.43 -23.92
N PRO A 149 -2.31 -40.82 -24.31
CA PRO A 149 -2.60 -39.41 -24.01
C PRO A 149 -2.74 -39.13 -22.50
N ALA A 150 -3.01 -40.15 -21.68
CA ALA A 150 -3.09 -40.01 -20.23
C ALA A 150 -1.74 -39.70 -19.56
N SER A 151 -0.63 -40.20 -20.11
CA SER A 151 0.71 -40.08 -19.51
C SER A 151 1.33 -38.69 -19.72
N LEU A 152 0.90 -37.94 -20.74
CA LEU A 152 1.40 -36.60 -21.03
C LEU A 152 0.91 -35.55 -20.03
N LEU A 153 -0.29 -35.73 -19.46
CA LEU A 153 -0.84 -34.80 -18.48
C LEU A 153 -0.12 -34.89 -17.12
N GLU A 154 0.36 -36.07 -16.72
CA GLU A 154 1.14 -36.24 -15.50
C GLU A 154 2.57 -35.70 -15.61
N VAL A 155 3.16 -35.72 -16.81
CA VAL A 155 4.52 -35.20 -17.03
C VAL A 155 4.53 -33.67 -17.19
N LEU A 156 3.46 -33.08 -17.73
CA LEU A 156 3.40 -31.64 -18.04
C LEU A 156 2.79 -30.79 -16.91
N LEU A 157 2.07 -31.38 -15.95
CA LEU A 157 1.48 -30.65 -14.84
C LEU A 157 2.20 -31.01 -13.53
N PRO A 158 2.77 -30.03 -12.81
CA PRO A 158 3.31 -30.27 -11.47
C PRO A 158 2.22 -30.89 -10.58
N ALA A 159 2.55 -31.88 -9.73
CA ALA A 159 1.60 -32.53 -8.83
C ALA A 159 0.76 -31.53 -7.98
N SER A 160 1.35 -30.36 -7.67
CA SER A 160 0.70 -29.26 -6.96
C SER A 160 -0.41 -28.53 -7.75
N PHE A 161 -0.51 -28.75 -9.06
CA PHE A 161 -1.59 -28.25 -9.91
C PHE A 161 -2.78 -29.21 -9.92
N LEU A 162 -2.53 -30.52 -9.89
CA LEU A 162 -3.58 -31.55 -9.81
C LEU A 162 -4.27 -31.54 -8.43
N GLU A 163 -3.55 -31.25 -7.34
CA GLU A 163 -4.14 -31.04 -6.01
C GLU A 163 -5.12 -29.85 -5.96
N ARG A 164 -4.95 -28.84 -6.83
CA ARG A 164 -5.85 -27.67 -6.88
C ARG A 164 -7.10 -27.90 -7.73
N LEU A 165 -7.10 -28.95 -8.56
CA LEU A 165 -8.23 -29.31 -9.41
C LEU A 165 -9.18 -30.33 -8.76
N HIS A 166 -8.86 -30.84 -7.56
CA HIS A 166 -9.78 -31.67 -6.79
C HIS A 166 -10.76 -30.79 -5.99
N PRO A 167 -12.07 -30.76 -6.30
CA PRO A 167 -13.06 -30.14 -5.44
C PRO A 167 -13.47 -31.19 -4.39
N ALA A 168 -12.55 -31.51 -3.47
CA ALA A 168 -12.79 -32.49 -2.40
C ALA A 168 -12.97 -31.80 -1.04
N SER A 169 -13.80 -30.76 -0.97
CA SER A 169 -14.22 -30.19 0.32
C SER A 169 -15.46 -29.30 0.21
N PHE A 170 -16.47 -29.70 -0.53
CA PHE A 170 -17.80 -29.06 -0.42
C PHE A 170 -18.88 -30.12 -0.63
N TRP A 171 -19.70 -30.31 0.40
CA TRP A 171 -20.77 -31.31 0.60
C TRP A 171 -20.32 -32.72 1.02
N ARG A 172 -20.13 -32.91 2.33
CA ARG A 172 -20.34 -34.22 2.95
C ARG A 172 -21.76 -34.20 3.54
N THR A 173 -22.70 -34.79 2.80
CA THR A 173 -24.06 -35.07 3.28
C THR A 173 -24.21 -36.58 3.42
N ASP A 174 -24.84 -37.02 4.49
CA ASP A 174 -25.23 -38.42 4.69
C ASP A 174 -26.21 -38.85 3.59
N PRO A 175 -26.44 -40.16 3.34
CA PRO A 175 -27.32 -40.66 2.27
C PRO A 175 -28.81 -40.25 2.37
N LYS A 176 -29.16 -39.36 3.31
CA LYS A 176 -30.49 -38.73 3.44
C LYS A 176 -30.46 -37.19 3.31
N GLY A 177 -29.33 -36.57 3.00
CA GLY A 177 -29.26 -35.15 2.63
C GLY A 177 -29.28 -34.14 3.77
N THR A 178 -28.93 -34.53 5.01
CA THR A 178 -28.90 -33.61 6.16
C THR A 178 -27.48 -33.12 6.47
N PRO A 179 -27.23 -31.81 6.65
CA PRO A 179 -25.91 -31.30 7.06
C PRO A 179 -25.68 -31.48 8.58
N LEU A 180 -24.57 -32.10 8.97
CA LEU A 180 -24.17 -32.31 10.37
C LEU A 180 -23.47 -31.09 10.97
N PRO A 181 -23.75 -30.69 12.22
CA PRO A 181 -23.03 -29.64 12.92
C PRO A 181 -21.72 -30.15 13.53
N CYS A 182 -20.60 -29.46 13.27
CA CYS A 182 -19.33 -29.68 13.96
C CYS A 182 -19.29 -28.87 15.27
N PHE A 183 -19.26 -29.57 16.40
CA PHE A 183 -18.75 -29.06 17.68
C PHE A 183 -17.45 -29.79 18.04
N PRO A 184 -16.47 -29.12 18.64
CA PRO A 184 -15.49 -29.80 19.49
C PRO A 184 -15.76 -29.47 20.96
N GLU A 185 -16.20 -30.49 21.69
CA GLU A 185 -16.08 -30.60 23.15
C GLU A 185 -14.76 -31.27 23.53
N GLY A 186 -14.22 -30.87 24.68
CA GLY A 186 -13.11 -31.53 25.37
C GLY A 186 -11.89 -30.62 25.51
N GLY A 187 -11.36 -30.31 26.69
CA GLY A 187 -11.63 -30.81 28.04
C GLY A 187 -10.51 -30.30 28.95
N PHE A 188 -10.89 -29.93 30.17
CA PHE A 188 -10.06 -29.44 31.27
C PHE A 188 -8.81 -30.28 31.58
N ARG A 189 -7.74 -29.62 32.01
CA ARG A 189 -6.95 -30.03 33.20
C ARG A 189 -6.31 -28.82 33.88
N SER A 190 -6.77 -28.58 35.10
CA SER A 190 -6.18 -27.68 36.10
C SER A 190 -4.90 -28.29 36.67
N ASN A 191 -3.94 -27.46 37.04
CA ASN A 191 -3.18 -27.65 38.28
C ASN A 191 -2.80 -26.28 38.86
N THR A 192 -3.07 -26.19 40.15
CA THR A 192 -2.98 -25.09 41.10
C THR A 192 -1.63 -25.03 41.81
N ALA A 193 -1.37 -23.86 42.41
CA ALA A 193 -0.46 -23.59 43.55
C ALA A 193 1.05 -23.55 43.21
N ASP A 194 1.88 -22.68 43.78
CA ASP A 194 1.72 -21.70 44.86
C ASP A 194 2.94 -20.75 44.90
N SER A 195 2.84 -19.73 45.76
CA SER A 195 3.95 -19.04 46.45
C SER A 195 4.67 -17.84 45.80
N ALA A 196 4.25 -16.66 46.29
CA ALA A 196 5.03 -15.69 47.07
C ALA A 196 6.14 -14.82 46.40
N SER A 197 5.87 -13.50 46.37
CA SER A 197 6.83 -12.39 46.47
C SER A 197 7.44 -12.29 47.89
N PRO A 198 8.31 -11.30 48.28
CA PRO A 198 8.92 -10.15 47.57
C PRO A 198 10.43 -9.89 47.93
N SER A 199 10.92 -8.67 47.64
CA SER A 199 12.06 -7.95 48.27
C SER A 199 13.44 -8.08 47.59
N SER A 200 13.91 -7.04 46.89
CA SER A 200 14.69 -5.86 47.36
C SER A 200 16.19 -6.14 47.46
N PHE A 201 17.02 -5.39 46.72
CA PHE A 201 18.28 -4.77 47.16
C PHE A 201 18.97 -4.07 45.96
N GLU A 202 18.95 -2.74 46.00
CA GLU A 202 20.06 -1.86 45.57
C GLU A 202 20.88 -1.50 46.83
N PRO A 203 22.02 -0.76 46.78
CA PRO A 203 22.88 -0.34 45.65
C PRO A 203 24.39 -0.56 45.96
N ALA A 204 25.30 -0.28 45.00
CA ALA A 204 26.55 0.46 45.29
C ALA A 204 27.43 0.70 44.04
N SER A 205 27.90 1.95 43.98
CA SER A 205 28.86 2.58 43.07
C SER A 205 30.28 1.99 43.03
N SER A 206 30.96 2.13 41.89
CA SER A 206 32.37 2.59 41.70
C SER A 206 32.73 2.46 40.21
N SER A 207 33.01 3.52 39.45
CA SER A 207 34.19 4.39 39.40
C SER A 207 35.48 3.71 38.89
N ALA A 208 35.83 3.94 37.62
CA ALA A 208 37.18 4.13 37.04
C ALA A 208 36.99 4.22 35.51
N ARG A 209 37.11 5.39 34.85
CA ARG A 209 38.35 6.01 34.35
C ARG A 209 39.38 5.00 33.84
N GLU A 210 39.46 4.84 32.53
CA GLU A 210 40.74 4.77 31.84
C GLU A 210 40.62 5.20 30.38
N ALA A 211 41.59 6.02 29.98
CA ALA A 211 41.74 6.60 28.66
C ALA A 211 42.83 5.84 27.91
N ALA A 212 42.57 5.46 26.66
CA ALA A 212 43.56 5.13 25.64
C ALA A 212 42.86 5.32 24.29
N SER A 213 43.15 6.34 23.47
CA SER A 213 44.35 6.51 22.64
C SER A 213 44.78 5.23 21.94
N THR A 214 44.43 5.10 20.66
CA THR A 214 45.20 4.45 19.57
C THR A 214 44.36 4.61 18.29
N GLU A 215 44.73 5.54 17.43
CA GLU A 215 45.58 5.35 16.24
C GLU A 215 44.75 5.24 14.96
N ALA A 216 44.85 6.30 14.16
CA ALA A 216 44.31 6.44 12.84
C ALA A 216 45.07 5.53 11.87
N THR A 217 44.35 4.66 11.16
CA THR A 217 44.84 4.01 9.94
C THR A 217 44.20 4.70 8.74
N SER A 218 44.98 5.59 8.13
CA SER A 218 44.69 6.26 6.88
C SER A 218 44.95 5.30 5.71
N SER A 219 43.88 4.81 5.08
CA SER A 219 43.98 4.04 3.84
C SER A 219 44.02 4.98 2.64
N LEU A 220 45.23 5.18 2.12
CA LEU A 220 45.51 5.85 0.84
C LEU A 220 45.10 4.92 -0.32
N CYS A 221 44.04 5.28 -1.04
CA CYS A 221 43.72 4.69 -2.33
C CYS A 221 44.32 5.56 -3.43
N SER A 222 45.40 5.09 -4.04
CA SER A 222 46.04 5.67 -5.22
C SER A 222 45.10 5.64 -6.43
N SER A 223 44.70 6.81 -6.91
CA SER A 223 44.05 6.98 -8.21
C SER A 223 45.11 7.25 -9.26
N THR A 224 45.53 6.22 -9.99
CA THR A 224 46.37 6.38 -11.18
C THR A 224 45.48 6.77 -12.36
N SER A 225 45.57 8.04 -12.72
CA SER A 225 45.11 8.60 -13.98
C SER A 225 45.85 7.97 -15.16
N SER A 226 45.14 7.53 -16.20
CA SER A 226 45.68 7.47 -17.55
C SER A 226 44.57 7.64 -18.58
N SER A 227 44.65 8.80 -19.20
CA SER A 227 43.84 9.38 -20.26
C SER A 227 44.22 8.82 -21.63
N VAL A 228 43.23 8.39 -22.42
CA VAL A 228 43.25 8.47 -23.88
C VAL A 228 41.88 8.98 -24.32
N SER A 229 41.78 10.28 -24.54
CA SER A 229 40.60 10.93 -25.11
C SER A 229 40.71 10.89 -26.64
N THR A 230 40.18 9.85 -27.27
CA THR A 230 39.88 9.88 -28.70
C THR A 230 38.55 10.59 -28.90
N SER A 231 38.60 11.80 -29.48
CA SER A 231 37.42 12.57 -29.88
C SER A 231 36.71 11.87 -31.04
N THR A 232 35.90 10.86 -30.71
CA THR A 232 34.99 10.20 -31.66
C THR A 232 33.65 10.91 -31.56
N THR A 233 33.24 11.55 -32.64
CA THR A 233 31.93 12.16 -32.84
C THR A 233 30.83 11.17 -32.44
N PRO A 234 29.94 11.49 -31.48
CA PRO A 234 28.95 10.53 -31.02
C PRO A 234 27.96 10.23 -32.17
N PRO A 235 27.72 8.95 -32.49
CA PRO A 235 26.77 8.58 -33.53
C PRO A 235 25.36 9.06 -33.14
N LEU A 236 24.63 9.58 -34.14
CA LEU A 236 23.32 10.25 -34.02
C LEU A 236 22.16 9.32 -33.56
N GLU A 237 22.46 8.10 -33.10
CA GLU A 237 21.51 7.06 -32.70
C GLU A 237 21.00 7.20 -31.24
N SER A 238 21.51 8.16 -30.46
CA SER A 238 21.24 8.22 -29.01
C SER A 238 19.96 8.96 -28.59
N LEU A 239 18.99 9.18 -29.50
CA LEU A 239 17.73 9.87 -29.14
C LEU A 239 16.69 8.93 -28.52
N LEU A 240 16.91 7.62 -28.53
CA LEU A 240 16.05 6.71 -27.77
C LEU A 240 16.41 6.80 -26.27
N PRO A 241 15.43 7.09 -25.40
CA PRO A 241 15.68 7.14 -23.97
C PRO A 241 16.23 5.80 -23.50
N ASN A 242 17.45 5.80 -22.97
CA ASN A 242 18.12 4.60 -22.46
C ASN A 242 17.17 3.86 -21.49
N PRO A 243 16.71 2.64 -21.82
CA PRO A 243 15.75 1.91 -21.00
C PRO A 243 16.39 1.36 -19.72
N TYR A 244 17.72 1.34 -19.68
CA TYR A 244 18.49 0.83 -18.55
C TYR A 244 18.70 1.88 -17.47
N ARG A 245 18.71 1.39 -16.23
CA ARG A 245 18.97 2.17 -15.02
C ARG A 245 20.04 1.47 -14.21
N SER A 246 20.80 2.24 -13.45
CA SER A 246 21.78 1.71 -12.50
C SER A 246 21.26 1.81 -11.07
N LEU A 247 21.46 0.76 -10.28
CA LEU A 247 21.21 0.75 -8.85
C LEU A 247 22.49 0.31 -8.13
N THR A 248 22.94 1.12 -7.18
CA THR A 248 24.06 0.76 -6.30
C THR A 248 23.52 0.24 -4.98
N ILE A 249 23.82 -1.02 -4.67
CA ILE A 249 23.50 -1.71 -3.42
C ILE A 249 24.80 -2.14 -2.73
N ALA A 250 24.74 -2.74 -1.54
CA ALA A 250 25.93 -3.12 -0.78
C ALA A 250 26.83 -4.10 -1.53
N SER A 251 26.26 -4.98 -2.37
CA SER A 251 27.00 -5.95 -3.16
C SER A 251 27.59 -5.40 -4.47
N GLY A 252 27.23 -4.19 -4.90
CA GLY A 252 27.75 -3.60 -6.13
C GLY A 252 26.78 -2.69 -6.88
N CYS A 253 27.15 -2.33 -8.11
CA CYS A 253 26.31 -1.54 -9.02
C CYS A 253 25.72 -2.44 -10.10
N TYR A 254 24.40 -2.46 -10.20
CA TYR A 254 23.64 -3.32 -11.11
C TYR A 254 22.92 -2.48 -12.14
N ARG A 255 22.95 -2.92 -13.40
CA ARG A 255 22.22 -2.28 -14.50
C ARG A 255 20.96 -3.10 -14.80
N PHE A 256 19.82 -2.45 -14.91
CA PHE A 256 18.55 -3.16 -15.06
C PHE A 256 17.57 -2.43 -15.96
N GLU A 257 16.73 -3.20 -16.64
CA GLU A 257 15.54 -2.68 -17.29
C GLU A 257 14.37 -2.76 -16.34
N LEU A 258 13.55 -1.71 -16.30
CA LEU A 258 12.42 -1.66 -15.40
C LEU A 258 11.35 -2.73 -15.72
N ALA A 259 11.27 -3.17 -16.97
CA ALA A 259 10.39 -4.27 -17.39
C ALA A 259 10.75 -5.61 -16.73
N ASN A 260 12.02 -5.79 -16.34
CA ASN A 260 12.52 -7.01 -15.70
C ASN A 260 12.37 -6.99 -14.17
N VAL A 261 12.00 -5.84 -13.60
CA VAL A 261 11.79 -5.70 -12.15
C VAL A 261 10.41 -6.26 -11.79
N ARG A 262 10.39 -7.33 -11.01
CA ARG A 262 9.15 -7.92 -10.48
C ARG A 262 8.42 -6.94 -9.56
N SER A 263 7.09 -7.01 -9.57
CA SER A 263 6.25 -6.27 -8.62
C SER A 263 6.66 -6.66 -7.20
N PRO A 264 6.78 -5.69 -6.27
CA PRO A 264 7.16 -6.00 -4.91
C PRO A 264 6.05 -6.81 -4.23
N PRO A 265 6.40 -7.66 -3.26
CA PRO A 265 5.41 -8.41 -2.53
C PRO A 265 4.59 -7.45 -1.65
N PRO A 266 3.33 -7.80 -1.35
CA PRO A 266 2.57 -7.03 -0.39
C PRO A 266 3.31 -7.03 0.95
N LEU A 267 3.65 -5.85 1.45
CA LEU A 267 4.15 -5.69 2.81
C LEU A 267 2.96 -5.88 3.74
N ILE A 268 2.81 -7.06 4.34
CA ILE A 268 1.71 -7.30 5.27
C ILE A 268 2.28 -7.21 6.67
N LEU A 269 2.09 -6.06 7.32
CA LEU A 269 2.28 -5.91 8.76
C LEU A 269 1.04 -6.51 9.42
N THR A 270 0.96 -7.84 9.42
CA THR A 270 -0.29 -8.56 9.66
C THR A 270 -0.82 -8.35 11.07
N GLY A 271 0.02 -8.00 12.05
CA GLY A 271 -0.36 -7.98 13.46
C GLY A 271 -0.87 -9.33 13.95
N LYS A 272 -0.66 -10.41 13.18
CA LYS A 272 -1.09 -11.78 13.48
C LYS A 272 0.01 -12.59 14.16
N GLY A 273 1.28 -12.23 13.93
CA GLY A 273 2.44 -12.82 14.63
C GLY A 273 2.78 -12.07 15.92
N SER A 274 3.85 -12.50 16.58
CA SER A 274 4.42 -11.71 17.68
C SER A 274 4.87 -10.35 17.13
N ARG A 275 4.59 -9.27 17.87
CA ARG A 275 4.89 -7.90 17.41
C ARG A 275 6.39 -7.69 17.20
N ARG A 276 7.22 -8.39 17.98
CA ARG A 276 8.68 -8.45 17.81
C ARG A 276 9.05 -9.11 16.47
N GLU A 277 8.41 -10.22 16.11
CA GLU A 277 8.65 -10.90 14.83
C GLU A 277 8.27 -10.02 13.63
N ASP A 278 7.18 -9.24 13.72
CA ASP A 278 6.80 -8.30 12.67
C ASP A 278 7.88 -7.22 12.46
N LEU A 279 8.54 -6.76 13.54
CA LEU A 279 9.66 -5.81 13.46
C LEU A 279 10.91 -6.49 12.88
N ASP A 280 11.28 -7.67 13.36
CA ASP A 280 12.45 -8.43 12.86
C ASP A 280 12.30 -8.77 11.37
N PHE A 281 11.08 -9.15 10.97
CA PHE A 281 10.73 -9.38 9.57
C PHE A 281 10.85 -8.11 8.73
N LEU A 282 10.44 -6.97 9.27
CA LEU A 282 10.58 -5.68 8.59
C LEU A 282 12.06 -5.30 8.44
N LEU A 283 12.83 -5.38 9.53
CA LEU A 283 14.25 -5.02 9.56
C LEU A 283 15.05 -5.90 8.59
N SER A 284 14.79 -7.20 8.56
CA SER A 284 15.47 -8.16 7.67
C SER A 284 15.20 -7.96 6.18
N ARG A 285 14.20 -7.15 5.82
CA ARG A 285 13.92 -6.74 4.44
C ARG A 285 14.35 -5.31 4.13
N TRP A 286 14.70 -4.52 5.16
CA TRP A 286 14.85 -3.08 5.02
C TRP A 286 16.16 -2.69 4.36
N ASP A 287 17.28 -3.16 4.88
CA ASP A 287 18.63 -2.75 4.49
C ASP A 287 19.54 -3.98 4.36
N ASP A 288 20.29 -4.04 3.27
CA ASP A 288 21.19 -5.14 2.94
C ASP A 288 22.53 -5.07 3.67
N THR A 289 22.81 -3.93 4.33
CA THR A 289 24.01 -3.75 5.15
C THR A 289 23.84 -4.25 6.58
N LEU A 290 22.64 -4.69 6.97
CA LEU A 290 22.36 -5.13 8.33
C LEU A 290 22.72 -6.60 8.55
N SER A 291 23.11 -6.94 9.79
CA SER A 291 23.54 -8.29 10.21
C SER A 291 22.49 -9.38 9.90
N HIS A 292 21.23 -9.00 9.94
CA HIS A 292 20.06 -9.86 9.78
C HIS A 292 19.55 -9.90 8.33
N TRP A 293 20.26 -9.28 7.38
CA TRP A 293 20.01 -9.46 5.96
C TRP A 293 20.42 -10.88 5.52
N ASN A 294 19.44 -11.70 5.16
CA ASN A 294 19.66 -13.06 4.69
C ASN A 294 19.29 -13.20 3.22
N SER A 295 20.26 -12.93 2.33
CA SER A 295 20.08 -13.03 0.87
C SER A 295 19.53 -14.41 0.45
N THR A 296 20.01 -15.49 1.06
CA THR A 296 19.57 -16.87 0.76
C THR A 296 18.10 -17.10 1.07
N ARG A 297 17.61 -16.57 2.20
CA ARG A 297 16.18 -16.61 2.54
C ARG A 297 15.36 -15.84 1.50
N TRP A 298 15.89 -14.70 1.06
CA TRP A 298 15.18 -13.80 0.17
C TRP A 298 15.13 -14.25 -1.28
N LEU A 299 16.11 -15.03 -1.74
CA LEU A 299 16.07 -15.70 -3.05
C LEU A 299 14.83 -16.59 -3.22
N LYS A 300 14.30 -17.15 -2.12
CA LYS A 300 13.08 -17.98 -2.11
C LYS A 300 11.79 -17.18 -1.96
N THR A 301 11.88 -15.86 -1.77
CA THR A 301 10.72 -15.01 -1.57
C THR A 301 10.47 -14.09 -2.75
N ASP A 302 9.26 -13.54 -2.80
CA ASP A 302 8.79 -12.65 -3.86
C ASP A 302 9.41 -11.23 -3.80
N LEU A 303 10.59 -11.02 -3.22
CA LEU A 303 11.24 -9.70 -3.26
C LEU A 303 11.57 -9.31 -4.72
N PRO A 304 11.58 -7.99 -5.04
CA PRO A 304 12.06 -7.55 -6.34
C PRO A 304 13.50 -8.02 -6.55
N MET A 305 13.72 -8.66 -7.70
CA MET A 305 15.04 -9.15 -8.11
C MET A 305 15.56 -8.27 -9.23
N VAL A 306 16.85 -7.94 -9.18
CA VAL A 306 17.61 -7.34 -10.28
C VAL A 306 18.80 -8.25 -10.56
N GLU A 307 18.89 -8.77 -11.79
CA GLU A 307 19.95 -9.72 -12.18
C GLU A 307 20.09 -10.91 -11.22
N GLY A 308 18.96 -11.41 -10.70
CA GLY A 308 18.93 -12.51 -9.74
C GLY A 308 19.28 -12.14 -8.29
N GLN A 309 19.56 -10.87 -8.00
CA GLN A 309 19.85 -10.38 -6.65
C GLN A 309 18.61 -9.75 -5.99
N PRO A 310 18.28 -10.13 -4.73
CA PRO A 310 17.17 -9.53 -4.00
C PRO A 310 17.48 -8.07 -3.62
N ILE A 311 16.54 -7.17 -3.89
CA ILE A 311 16.69 -5.74 -3.60
C ILE A 311 15.99 -5.37 -2.30
N ALA A 312 16.78 -4.91 -1.32
CA ALA A 312 16.29 -4.42 -0.03
C ALA A 312 15.32 -3.22 -0.19
N MET A 313 14.39 -3.09 0.75
CA MET A 313 13.32 -2.08 0.67
C MET A 313 13.84 -0.64 0.63
N LYS A 314 14.97 -0.35 1.26
CA LYS A 314 15.65 0.96 1.23
C LYS A 314 15.86 1.49 -0.19
N TYR A 315 16.09 0.60 -1.17
CA TYR A 315 16.36 0.96 -2.55
C TYR A 315 15.12 1.05 -3.45
N TRP A 316 13.95 0.62 -2.97
CA TRP A 316 12.72 0.63 -3.78
C TRP A 316 12.37 2.00 -4.37
N PRO A 317 12.54 3.14 -3.67
CA PRO A 317 12.28 4.44 -4.27
C PRO A 317 13.14 4.72 -5.50
N GLN A 318 14.39 4.23 -5.55
CA GLN A 318 15.29 4.41 -6.69
C GLN A 318 14.88 3.50 -7.84
N LEU A 319 14.48 2.27 -7.52
CA LEU A 319 13.97 1.28 -8.46
C LEU A 319 12.73 1.80 -9.22
N TYR A 320 11.80 2.43 -8.49
CA TYR A 320 10.52 2.88 -9.04
C TYR A 320 10.45 4.39 -9.36
N LYS A 321 11.47 5.19 -9.05
CA LYS A 321 11.50 6.62 -9.37
C LYS A 321 11.32 6.80 -10.88
N HIS A 322 10.57 7.79 -11.38
CA HIS A 322 10.56 8.18 -12.80
C HIS A 322 9.92 7.23 -13.83
N ASN A 323 9.01 6.31 -13.48
CA ASN A 323 8.22 5.60 -14.51
C ASN A 323 6.90 6.31 -14.83
N LYS A 324 6.96 7.49 -15.45
CA LYS A 324 5.75 8.20 -15.90
C LYS A 324 5.03 7.49 -17.06
N ALA A 325 5.72 6.63 -17.80
CA ALA A 325 5.24 6.07 -19.06
C ALA A 325 4.38 4.80 -18.92
N GLY A 326 4.29 4.18 -17.73
CA GLY A 326 3.40 3.02 -17.58
C GLY A 326 3.50 2.20 -16.30
N GLY A 327 4.39 2.52 -15.34
CA GLY A 327 4.62 1.65 -14.17
C GLY A 327 4.63 2.32 -12.81
N THR A 328 4.28 3.60 -12.67
CA THR A 328 4.04 4.20 -11.33
C THR A 328 2.86 3.56 -10.60
N ALA A 329 1.88 3.01 -11.32
CA ALA A 329 0.69 2.41 -10.71
C ALA A 329 1.02 1.24 -9.77
N ILE A 330 2.07 0.46 -10.07
CA ILE A 330 2.56 -0.59 -9.17
C ILE A 330 3.15 0.06 -7.92
N TRP A 331 4.08 0.99 -8.08
CA TRP A 331 4.72 1.68 -6.96
C TRP A 331 3.72 2.39 -6.05
N ASP A 332 2.73 3.09 -6.60
CA ASP A 332 1.77 3.86 -5.83
C ASP A 332 0.95 2.98 -4.85
N LYS A 333 0.69 1.71 -5.22
CA LYS A 333 0.06 0.72 -4.31
C LYS A 333 0.94 0.38 -3.11
N HIS A 334 2.25 0.32 -3.30
CA HIS A 334 3.21 -0.07 -2.25
C HIS A 334 3.81 1.13 -1.50
N LYS A 335 3.80 2.32 -2.10
CA LYS A 335 4.42 3.54 -1.59
C LYS A 335 3.94 3.90 -0.19
N LYS A 336 2.63 3.77 0.09
CA LYS A 336 2.09 4.02 1.42
C LYS A 336 2.72 3.10 2.47
N ARG A 337 2.72 1.78 2.21
CA ARG A 337 3.27 0.78 3.14
C ARG A 337 4.78 0.90 3.29
N TRP A 338 5.47 1.21 2.19
CA TRP A 338 6.90 1.49 2.22
C TRP A 338 7.22 2.72 3.10
N LEU A 339 6.42 3.79 3.01
CA LEU A 339 6.58 4.96 3.88
C LEU A 339 6.33 4.61 5.35
N GLU A 340 5.34 3.76 5.65
CA GLU A 340 5.04 3.31 7.02
C GLU A 340 6.21 2.49 7.59
N ALA A 341 6.69 1.50 6.83
CA ALA A 341 7.90 0.74 7.12
C ALA A 341 9.10 1.65 7.37
N LYS A 342 9.34 2.60 6.48
CA LYS A 342 10.42 3.58 6.60
C LYS A 342 10.36 4.33 7.93
N GLN A 343 9.16 4.80 8.29
CA GLN A 343 8.97 5.58 9.51
C GLN A 343 9.28 4.78 10.76
N ILE A 344 8.93 3.48 10.78
CA ILE A 344 9.27 2.57 11.87
C ILE A 344 10.78 2.38 11.96
N VAL A 345 11.45 2.08 10.85
CA VAL A 345 12.89 1.79 10.85
C VAL A 345 13.74 3.03 11.14
N GLU A 346 13.34 4.21 10.67
CA GLU A 346 13.98 5.47 11.06
C GLU A 346 13.87 5.74 12.56
N GLU A 347 12.71 5.43 13.15
CA GLU A 347 12.52 5.58 14.59
C GLU A 347 13.34 4.57 15.39
N TRP A 348 13.35 3.30 14.97
CA TRP A 348 14.18 2.26 15.58
C TRP A 348 15.67 2.62 15.52
N ASN A 349 16.15 3.19 14.40
CA ASN A 349 17.52 3.66 14.29
C ASN A 349 17.83 4.89 15.16
N ARG A 350 16.83 5.63 15.63
CA ARG A 350 17.01 6.84 16.45
C ARG A 350 17.22 6.54 17.93
N VAL A 351 16.67 5.45 18.44
CA VAL A 351 16.52 5.22 19.89
C VAL A 351 17.69 4.48 20.57
N GLY A 352 18.71 4.03 19.83
CA GLY A 352 19.87 3.34 20.42
C GLY A 352 21.09 3.30 19.51
N ALA A 353 22.25 2.91 20.05
CA ALA A 353 23.50 2.78 19.30
C ALA A 353 23.65 1.38 18.71
N THR A 354 23.49 0.34 19.52
CA THR A 354 23.58 -1.06 19.10
C THR A 354 22.23 -1.63 18.68
N GLU A 355 22.19 -2.73 17.90
CA GLU A 355 20.92 -3.32 17.43
C GLU A 355 20.03 -3.82 18.59
N GLN A 356 20.64 -4.38 19.63
CA GLN A 356 19.94 -4.85 20.83
C GLN A 356 19.36 -3.67 21.62
N GLU A 357 20.17 -2.64 21.88
CA GLU A 357 19.71 -1.41 22.54
C GLU A 357 18.60 -0.73 21.76
N LYS A 358 18.74 -0.61 20.43
CA LYS A 358 17.70 -0.02 19.57
C LYS A 358 16.38 -0.76 19.73
N THR A 359 16.42 -2.09 19.76
CA THR A 359 15.22 -2.92 19.87
C THR A 359 14.56 -2.78 21.23
N GLU A 360 15.32 -2.89 22.31
CA GLU A 360 14.77 -2.74 23.66
C GLU A 360 14.31 -1.30 23.94
N ALA A 361 15.05 -0.28 23.50
CA ALA A 361 14.65 1.12 23.62
C ALA A 361 13.41 1.44 22.77
N PHE A 362 13.30 0.86 21.58
CA PHE A 362 12.13 1.02 20.72
C PHE A 362 10.88 0.45 21.39
N TRP A 363 10.96 -0.76 21.92
CA TRP A 363 9.83 -1.39 22.62
C TRP A 363 9.56 -0.78 23.99
N SER A 364 10.58 -0.26 24.69
CA SER A 364 10.40 0.53 25.90
C SER A 364 9.59 1.80 25.62
N LYS A 365 9.86 2.48 24.49
CA LYS A 365 9.16 3.70 24.09
C LYS A 365 7.70 3.49 23.71
N PHE A 366 7.41 2.44 22.92
CA PHE A 366 6.06 2.22 22.39
C PHE A 366 5.23 1.23 23.20
N GLY A 367 5.86 0.46 24.08
CA GLY A 367 5.27 -0.69 24.72
C GLY A 367 4.95 -1.79 23.71
N ASP A 368 4.28 -2.83 24.17
CA ASP A 368 3.86 -3.93 23.31
C ASP A 368 2.58 -3.54 22.56
N VAL A 369 2.72 -2.80 21.46
CA VAL A 369 1.61 -2.37 20.59
C VAL A 369 1.88 -2.76 19.13
N SER A 370 0.83 -2.82 18.31
CA SER A 370 0.97 -3.20 16.90
C SER A 370 1.74 -2.14 16.09
N LEU A 371 2.53 -2.56 15.09
CA LEU A 371 3.26 -1.64 14.21
C LEU A 371 2.36 -0.56 13.55
N PRO A 372 1.13 -0.85 13.08
CA PRO A 372 0.22 0.19 12.60
C PRO A 372 -0.11 1.26 13.66
N THR A 373 -0.29 0.86 14.92
CA THR A 373 -0.50 1.79 16.04
C THR A 373 0.71 2.67 16.26
N ILE A 374 1.93 2.11 16.17
CA ILE A 374 3.18 2.86 16.28
C ILE A 374 3.30 3.89 15.16
N VAL A 375 2.97 3.50 13.92
CA VAL A 375 2.98 4.42 12.77
C VAL A 375 2.04 5.61 13.01
N ASP A 376 0.84 5.38 13.54
CA ASP A 376 -0.10 6.46 13.83
C ASP A 376 0.38 7.35 14.99
N ALA A 377 1.01 6.77 16.02
CA ALA A 377 1.66 7.54 17.08
C ALA A 377 2.80 8.42 16.53
N LEU A 378 3.64 7.87 15.65
CA LEU A 378 4.72 8.60 14.97
C LEU A 378 4.21 9.71 14.07
N ARG A 379 3.08 9.50 13.36
CA ARG A 379 2.44 10.54 12.55
C ARG A 379 1.96 11.69 13.42
N LYS A 380 1.30 11.40 14.54
CA LYS A 380 0.82 12.41 15.49
C LYS A 380 1.98 13.21 16.10
N SER A 381 3.04 12.53 16.54
CA SER A 381 4.25 13.14 17.07
C SER A 381 4.91 14.08 16.05
N ARG A 382 5.17 13.63 14.82
CA ARG A 382 5.74 14.48 13.76
C ARG A 382 4.85 15.66 13.39
N LEU A 383 3.52 15.49 13.44
CA LEU A 383 2.58 16.59 13.19
C LEU A 383 2.65 17.64 14.31
N SER A 384 2.81 17.21 15.56
CA SER A 384 3.03 18.11 16.70
C SER A 384 4.34 18.86 16.54
N GLU A 385 5.46 18.16 16.32
CA GLU A 385 6.78 18.78 16.11
C GLU A 385 6.76 19.78 14.95
N ALA A 386 6.06 19.45 13.86
CA ALA A 386 5.93 20.36 12.73
C ALA A 386 5.11 21.62 13.07
N ARG A 387 4.11 21.50 13.94
CA ARG A 387 3.34 22.65 14.45
C ARG A 387 4.23 23.53 15.31
N ASP A 388 4.99 22.93 16.22
CA ASP A 388 5.87 23.66 17.14
C ASP A 388 6.95 24.43 16.36
N ILE A 389 7.56 23.79 15.35
CA ILE A 389 8.55 24.45 14.47
C ILE A 389 7.91 25.54 13.61
N ALA A 390 6.68 25.33 13.14
CA ALA A 390 5.98 26.36 12.38
C ALA A 390 5.69 27.59 13.26
N HIS A 391 5.35 27.39 14.53
CA HIS A 391 5.19 28.47 15.50
C HIS A 391 6.49 29.23 15.74
N LEU A 392 7.58 28.50 16.00
CA LEU A 392 8.91 29.11 16.14
C LEU A 392 9.31 29.92 14.90
N ALA A 393 9.04 29.40 13.70
CA ALA A 393 9.30 30.12 12.46
C ALA A 393 8.46 31.41 12.33
N MET A 394 7.20 31.40 12.81
CA MET A 394 6.35 32.58 12.83
C MET A 394 6.87 33.63 13.81
N GLU A 395 7.32 33.21 14.99
CA GLU A 395 7.91 34.10 16.00
C GLU A 395 9.24 34.71 15.53
N GLU A 396 10.14 33.91 14.95
CA GLU A 396 11.48 34.36 14.54
C GLU A 396 11.44 35.31 13.34
N TYR A 397 10.56 35.06 12.35
CA TYR A 397 10.51 35.87 11.13
C TYR A 397 9.55 37.06 11.24
N GLY A 398 8.62 37.06 12.20
CA GLY A 398 7.67 38.16 12.43
C GLY A 398 7.00 38.64 11.13
N ASP A 399 7.16 39.92 10.81
CA ASP A 399 6.57 40.55 9.62
C ASP A 399 7.07 39.96 8.30
N SER A 400 8.31 39.46 8.28
CA SER A 400 8.92 38.86 7.10
C SER A 400 8.40 37.43 6.84
N PHE A 401 7.65 36.83 7.77
CA PHE A 401 7.14 35.47 7.64
C PHE A 401 6.30 35.29 6.38
N THR A 402 5.43 36.25 6.07
CA THR A 402 4.55 36.18 4.88
C THR A 402 5.34 36.18 3.58
N THR A 403 6.45 36.91 3.53
CA THR A 403 7.33 36.97 2.36
C THR A 403 8.15 35.68 2.22
N VAL A 404 8.80 35.24 3.30
CA VAL A 404 9.71 34.09 3.30
C VAL A 404 8.97 32.76 3.16
N PHE A 405 7.82 32.62 3.83
CA PHE A 405 7.00 31.40 3.82
C PHE A 405 5.79 31.55 2.89
N SER A 406 6.04 31.98 1.65
CA SER A 406 5.03 31.99 0.58
C SER A 406 5.41 31.05 -0.57
N TYR A 407 4.40 30.53 -1.25
CA TYR A 407 4.55 29.81 -2.51
C TYR A 407 3.60 30.42 -3.53
N GLN A 408 4.16 30.93 -4.64
CA GLN A 408 3.41 31.60 -5.70
C GLN A 408 2.53 32.75 -5.16
N GLY A 409 3.09 33.58 -4.27
CA GLY A 409 2.40 34.73 -3.66
C GLY A 409 1.35 34.37 -2.61
N LYS A 410 1.16 33.09 -2.29
CA LYS A 410 0.25 32.64 -1.22
C LYS A 410 1.03 32.21 0.02
N VAL A 411 0.69 32.76 1.17
CA VAL A 411 1.27 32.37 2.46
C VAL A 411 1.01 30.88 2.71
N MET A 412 2.06 30.14 3.06
CA MET A 412 1.97 28.73 3.37
C MET A 412 1.17 28.54 4.66
N ARG A 413 0.14 27.67 4.62
CA ARG A 413 -0.69 27.33 5.79
C ARG A 413 -0.40 25.96 6.38
N ASN A 414 0.31 25.11 5.64
CA ASN A 414 0.60 23.75 6.09
C ASN A 414 1.84 23.76 6.99
N HIS A 415 1.66 23.47 8.28
CA HIS A 415 2.74 23.42 9.27
C HIS A 415 3.91 22.52 8.85
N GLN A 416 3.66 21.37 8.20
CA GLN A 416 4.74 20.51 7.72
C GLN A 416 5.57 21.15 6.61
N ALA A 417 4.93 21.92 5.74
CA ALA A 417 5.60 22.61 4.65
C ALA A 417 6.41 23.80 5.18
N ILE A 418 5.85 24.56 6.14
CA ILE A 418 6.55 25.63 6.87
C ILE A 418 7.77 25.07 7.58
N ALA A 419 7.60 24.04 8.43
CA ALA A 419 8.69 23.43 9.18
C ALA A 419 9.80 22.87 8.27
N LYS A 420 9.44 22.32 7.10
CA LYS A 420 10.42 21.85 6.11
C LYS A 420 11.23 23.01 5.51
N LEU A 421 10.58 24.12 5.16
CA LEU A 421 11.26 25.30 4.61
C LEU A 421 12.14 25.96 5.66
N TYR A 422 11.65 26.11 6.89
CA TYR A 422 12.39 26.67 8.02
C TYR A 422 13.69 25.89 8.30
N ARG A 423 13.61 24.55 8.39
CA ARG A 423 14.81 23.70 8.53
C ARG A 423 15.80 23.84 7.37
N LYS A 424 15.33 24.14 6.16
CA LYS A 424 16.20 24.39 5.00
C LYS A 424 16.93 25.73 5.15
N LEU A 425 16.22 26.77 5.59
CA LEU A 425 16.80 28.09 5.83
C LEU A 425 17.84 28.04 6.95
N GLN A 426 17.54 27.37 8.07
CA GLN A 426 18.48 27.19 9.18
C GLN A 426 19.76 26.45 8.76
N ARG A 427 19.67 25.47 7.85
CA ARG A 427 20.88 24.80 7.32
C ARG A 427 21.73 25.70 6.43
N ALA A 428 21.09 26.63 5.70
CA ALA A 428 21.77 27.57 4.83
C ALA A 428 22.45 28.70 5.62
N SER A 429 21.87 29.12 6.75
CA SER A 429 22.50 30.10 7.64
C SER A 429 23.72 29.50 8.35
N THR A 430 23.67 28.24 8.79
CA THR A 430 24.81 27.58 9.47
C THR A 430 26.00 27.27 8.56
N SER A 431 25.84 27.32 7.24
CA SER A 431 26.91 27.04 6.28
C SER A 431 27.71 28.28 5.85
N THR A 432 27.37 29.46 6.40
CA THR A 432 28.07 30.72 6.16
C THR A 432 28.90 31.05 7.39
#